data_AF-A0A3D3I1Q3-F1
#
_entry.id   AF-A0A3D3I1Q3-F1
#
_cell.length_a   1.000
_cell.length_b   1.000
_cell.length_c   1.000
_cell.angle_alpha   90.00
_cell.angle_beta   90.00
_cell.angle_gamma   90.00
#
_symmetry.space_group_name_H-M   'P 1'
#
loop_
_entity.id
_entity.type
_entity.pdbx_description
1 polymer ?
#
loop_
_entity_poly.entity_id
_entity_poly.type
_entity_poly.pdbx_seq_one_letter_code
_entity_poly.pdbx_strand_id
1 'polypeptide(L)'
;MPGRHGNSLLLDAGASPDVEPQHLAQFAVMGRAYAREVMGRVNPTVHLLNIGEEEGKGNAFVKEAYEHLRNEPWFAGNIEPKDMFRNPVDVVVCD
;
A
#
# COMPACT_ATOMS: atom_id res chain seq x y z
N MET A 1 -5.03 -10.86 0.85
CA MET A 1 -5.97 -10.83 1.97
C MET A 1 -7.40 -10.85 1.45
N PRO A 2 -8.31 -11.65 2.01
CA PRO A 2 -9.73 -11.61 1.65
C PRO A 2 -10.41 -10.34 2.20
N GLY A 3 -11.34 -9.78 1.43
CA GLY A 3 -12.11 -8.60 1.80
C GLY A 3 -13.49 -8.59 1.16
N ARG A 4 -14.35 -7.62 1.56
CA ARG A 4 -15.74 -7.55 1.08
C ARG A 4 -15.86 -7.37 -0.44
N HIS A 5 -14.83 -6.78 -1.05
CA HIS A 5 -14.78 -6.45 -2.48
C HIS A 5 -13.81 -7.36 -3.27
N GLY A 6 -13.49 -8.53 -2.72
CA GLY A 6 -12.54 -9.49 -3.28
C GLY A 6 -11.20 -9.46 -2.57
N ASN A 7 -10.20 -10.08 -3.19
CA ASN A 7 -8.86 -10.21 -2.60
C ASN A 7 -7.99 -8.99 -2.92
N SER A 8 -7.29 -8.50 -1.90
CA SER A 8 -6.22 -7.50 -1.98
C SER A 8 -4.85 -8.16 -1.76
N LEU A 9 -3.76 -7.48 -2.11
CA LEU A 9 -2.40 -7.85 -1.76
C LEU A 9 -1.93 -7.01 -0.56
N LEU A 10 -1.30 -7.65 0.43
CA LEU A 10 -0.63 -6.97 1.54
C LEU A 10 0.85 -7.34 1.49
N LEU A 11 1.70 -6.32 1.51
CA LEU A 11 3.17 -6.39 1.54
C LEU A 11 3.67 -5.38 2.56
N ASP A 12 4.78 -5.54 3.25
CA ASP A 12 5.65 -6.71 3.32
C ASP A 12 5.21 -7.72 4.39
N ALA A 13 4.26 -7.33 5.25
CA ALA A 13 3.63 -8.18 6.27
C ALA A 13 4.65 -8.92 7.18
N GLY A 14 5.77 -8.26 7.49
CA GLY A 14 6.80 -8.77 8.38
C GLY A 14 7.81 -9.74 7.76
N ALA A 15 7.98 -9.76 6.43
CA ALA A 15 9.05 -10.57 5.82
C ALA A 15 10.44 -9.94 6.01
N SER A 16 10.54 -8.61 6.00
CA SER A 16 11.76 -7.85 6.23
C SER A 16 11.76 -7.27 7.65
N PRO A 17 12.77 -7.56 8.48
CA PRO A 17 12.83 -7.05 9.85
C PRO A 17 13.26 -5.58 9.93
N ASP A 18 14.01 -5.11 8.93
CA ASP A 18 14.54 -3.76 8.84
C ASP A 18 14.19 -3.19 7.45
N VAL A 19 13.22 -2.28 7.42
CA VAL A 19 12.75 -1.64 6.20
C VAL A 19 13.11 -0.16 6.25
N GLU A 20 13.56 0.38 5.12
CA GLU A 20 13.77 1.82 4.93
C GLU A 20 12.59 2.40 4.14
N PRO A 21 12.24 3.69 4.29
CA PRO A 21 11.09 4.29 3.61
C PRO A 21 11.08 4.09 2.09
N GLN A 22 12.25 4.11 1.46
CA GLN A 22 12.42 3.85 0.03
C GLN A 22 12.07 2.40 -0.37
N HIS A 23 12.24 1.42 0.52
CA HIS A 23 11.85 0.03 0.27
C HIS A 23 10.32 -0.10 0.19
N LEU A 24 9.54 0.65 0.98
CA LEU A 24 8.08 0.66 0.85
C LEU A 24 7.63 1.13 -0.55
N ALA A 25 8.31 2.12 -1.11
CA ALA A 25 8.02 2.58 -2.46
C ALA A 25 8.33 1.49 -3.50
N GLN A 26 9.43 0.75 -3.32
CA GLN A 26 9.76 -0.40 -4.19
C GLN A 26 8.73 -1.53 -4.04
N PHE A 27 8.30 -1.85 -2.82
CA PHE A 27 7.25 -2.84 -2.56
C PHE A 27 5.93 -2.43 -3.19
N ALA A 28 5.60 -1.13 -3.21
CA ALA A 28 4.40 -0.62 -3.86
C ALA A 28 4.43 -0.87 -5.37
N VAL A 29 5.57 -0.58 -6.03
CA VAL A 29 5.76 -0.86 -7.46
C VAL A 29 5.66 -2.36 -7.75
N MET A 30 6.33 -3.20 -6.94
CA MET A 30 6.30 -4.66 -7.09
C MET A 30 4.89 -5.22 -6.87
N GLY A 31 4.22 -4.81 -5.80
CA GLY A 31 2.87 -5.24 -5.47
C GLY A 31 1.86 -4.85 -6.55
N ARG A 32 1.99 -3.64 -7.10
CA ARG A 32 1.18 -3.18 -8.22
C ARG A 32 1.40 -4.02 -9.48
N ALA A 33 2.65 -4.32 -9.82
CA ALA A 33 2.97 -5.17 -10.96
C ALA A 33 2.37 -6.58 -10.77
N TYR A 34 2.50 -7.15 -9.58
CA TYR A 34 1.92 -8.45 -9.26
C TYR A 34 0.39 -8.46 -9.36
N ALA A 35 -0.27 -7.44 -8.80
CA ALA A 35 -1.72 -7.28 -8.90
C ALA A 35 -2.19 -7.20 -10.36
N ARG A 36 -1.39 -6.57 -11.23
CA ARG A 36 -1.70 -6.48 -12.65
C ARG A 36 -1.50 -7.79 -13.38
N GLU A 37 -0.29 -8.34 -13.34
CA GLU A 37 0.11 -9.47 -14.19
C GLU A 37 -0.41 -10.81 -13.67
N VAL A 38 -0.47 -10.98 -12.35
CA VAL A 38 -0.82 -12.27 -11.72
C VAL A 38 -2.27 -12.29 -11.24
N MET A 39 -2.76 -11.19 -10.66
CA MET A 39 -4.14 -11.10 -10.17
C MET A 39 -5.13 -10.55 -11.22
N GLY A 40 -4.65 -10.14 -12.39
CA GLY A 40 -5.50 -9.67 -13.50
C GLY A 40 -6.18 -8.33 -13.27
N ARG A 41 -5.67 -7.48 -12.36
CA ARG A 41 -6.21 -6.14 -12.11
C ARG A 41 -5.73 -5.18 -13.19
N VAL A 42 -6.64 -4.51 -13.91
CA VAL A 42 -6.26 -3.69 -15.08
C VAL A 42 -5.46 -2.43 -14.68
N ASN A 43 -5.92 -1.70 -13.66
CA ASN A 43 -5.28 -0.47 -13.17
C ASN A 43 -5.20 -0.49 -11.64
N PRO A 44 -4.38 -1.37 -11.05
CA PRO A 44 -4.34 -1.54 -9.61
C PRO A 44 -3.82 -0.28 -8.92
N THR A 45 -4.53 0.12 -7.87
CA THR A 45 -4.10 1.19 -6.97
C THR A 45 -3.34 0.62 -5.78
N VAL A 46 -2.49 1.47 -5.18
CA VAL A 46 -1.72 1.09 -3.99
C VAL A 46 -2.00 2.08 -2.87
N HIS A 47 -2.23 1.56 -1.67
CA HIS A 47 -2.33 2.35 -0.45
C HIS A 47 -1.16 2.11 0.48
N LEU A 48 -0.81 3.13 1.25
CA LEU A 48 0.13 3.05 2.35
C LEU A 48 -0.63 2.83 3.66
N LEU A 49 -0.34 1.74 4.38
CA LEU A 49 -0.96 1.47 5.67
C LEU A 49 -0.53 2.53 6.68
N ASN A 50 -1.50 3.15 7.33
CA ASN A 50 -1.25 4.23 8.27
C ASN A 50 -2.29 4.27 9.39
N ILE A 51 -2.04 5.09 10.41
CA ILE A 51 -2.96 5.33 11.54
C ILE A 51 -4.07 6.34 11.21
N GLY A 52 -4.08 6.89 9.99
CA GLY A 52 -5.10 7.83 9.50
C GLY A 52 -4.94 8.10 8.01
N GLU A 53 -6.02 8.54 7.36
CA GLU A 53 -6.09 8.71 5.89
C GLU A 53 -5.45 10.02 5.38
N GLU A 54 -5.28 11.01 6.24
CA GLU A 54 -4.67 12.30 5.89
C GLU A 54 -3.18 12.12 5.53
N GLU A 55 -2.67 12.86 4.54
CA GLU A 55 -1.27 12.76 4.05
C GLU A 55 -0.24 12.92 5.18
N GLY A 56 -0.51 13.80 6.14
CA GLY A 56 0.39 14.12 7.27
C GLY A 56 0.34 13.15 8.45
N LYS A 57 -0.37 12.02 8.35
CA LYS A 57 -0.47 11.03 9.45
C LYS A 57 0.68 10.02 9.41
N GLY A 58 0.96 9.42 10.56
CA GLY A 58 2.03 8.45 10.72
C GLY A 58 3.29 9.03 11.37
N ASN A 59 4.23 8.14 11.65
CA ASN A 59 5.57 8.48 12.16
C ASN A 59 6.44 9.05 11.03
N ALA A 60 7.70 9.38 11.34
CA ALA A 60 8.65 9.90 10.34
C ALA A 60 8.85 8.94 9.16
N PHE A 61 8.92 7.64 9.44
CA PHE A 61 9.08 6.59 8.45
C PHE A 61 7.94 6.57 7.41
N VAL A 62 6.69 6.51 7.88
CA VAL A 62 5.52 6.46 7.00
C VAL A 62 5.37 7.76 6.18
N LYS A 63 5.70 8.91 6.78
CA LYS A 63 5.69 10.19 6.07
C LYS A 63 6.73 10.25 4.95
N GLU A 64 7.94 9.75 5.20
CA GLU A 64 8.98 9.69 4.18
C GLU A 64 8.61 8.72 3.05
N ALA A 65 8.04 7.56 3.38
CA ALA A 65 7.51 6.61 2.39
C ALA A 65 6.39 7.24 1.54
N TYR A 66 5.52 8.05 2.16
CA TYR A 66 4.48 8.80 1.46
C TYR A 66 5.08 9.77 0.44
N GLU A 67 6.12 10.53 0.80
CA GLU A 67 6.78 11.46 -0.12
C GLU A 67 7.39 10.77 -1.35
N HIS A 68 7.87 9.53 -1.21
CA HIS A 68 8.33 8.74 -2.35
C HIS A 68 7.20 8.30 -3.29
N LEU A 69 5.96 8.19 -2.79
CA LEU A 69 4.82 7.66 -3.52
C LEU A 69 3.86 8.73 -4.06
N ARG A 70 3.82 9.92 -3.45
CA ARG A 70 2.80 10.95 -3.71
C ARG A 70 2.66 11.42 -5.16
N ASN A 71 3.72 11.28 -5.96
CA ASN A 71 3.73 11.71 -7.36
C ASN A 71 3.36 10.58 -8.32
N GLU A 72 3.16 9.36 -7.82
CA GLU A 72 2.77 8.22 -8.63
C GLU A 72 1.26 8.28 -8.92
N PRO A 73 0.83 8.22 -10.20
CA PRO A 73 -0.59 8.38 -10.56
C PRO A 73 -1.50 7.24 -10.09
N TRP A 74 -0.91 6.12 -9.65
CA TRP A 74 -1.60 4.94 -9.14
C TRP A 74 -1.63 4.89 -7.60
N PHE A 75 -0.96 5.82 -6.93
CA PHE A 75 -0.95 5.89 -5.49
C PHE A 75 -2.26 6.51 -4.98
N ALA A 76 -2.96 5.77 -4.12
CA ALA A 76 -4.27 6.14 -3.61
C ALA A 76 -4.23 6.67 -2.17
N GLY A 77 -3.03 7.06 -1.69
CA GLY A 77 -2.84 7.68 -0.39
C GLY A 77 -2.82 6.69 0.77
N ASN A 78 -2.96 7.24 1.98
CA ASN A 78 -2.98 6.45 3.21
C ASN A 78 -4.28 5.65 3.34
N ILE A 79 -4.22 4.50 4.03
CA ILE A 79 -5.40 3.73 4.42
C ILE A 79 -5.27 3.25 5.86
N GLU A 80 -6.38 3.28 6.60
CA GLU A 80 -6.45 2.68 7.94
C GLU A 80 -6.76 1.17 7.87
N PRO A 81 -6.30 0.35 8.85
CA PRO A 81 -6.56 -1.08 8.88
C PRO A 81 -8.05 -1.47 8.78
N LYS A 82 -8.93 -0.65 9.36
CA LYS A 82 -10.39 -0.90 9.37
C LYS A 82 -10.99 -0.80 7.96
N ASP A 83 -10.39 0.00 7.08
CA ASP A 83 -10.91 0.32 5.76
C ASP A 83 -10.36 -0.62 4.67
N MET A 84 -9.21 -1.26 4.92
CA MET A 84 -8.64 -2.30 4.04
C MET A 84 -9.61 -3.43 3.70
N PHE A 85 -10.54 -3.76 4.62
CA PHE A 85 -11.52 -4.83 4.43
C PHE A 85 -12.88 -4.34 3.94
N ARG A 86 -13.13 -3.03 4.07
CA ARG A 86 -14.42 -2.39 3.80
C ARG A 86 -14.48 -1.75 2.43
N ASN A 87 -13.35 -1.28 1.93
CA ASN A 87 -13.24 -0.58 0.66
C ASN A 87 -12.64 -1.49 -0.43
N PRO A 88 -12.87 -1.20 -1.72
CA PRO A 88 -12.14 -1.83 -2.81
C PRO A 88 -10.67 -1.39 -2.75
N VAL A 89 -9.79 -2.36 -2.52
CA VAL A 89 -8.34 -2.13 -2.38
C VAL A 89 -7.61 -3.21 -3.16
N ASP A 90 -6.69 -2.83 -4.04
CA ASP A 90 -5.89 -3.79 -4.81
C ASP A 90 -4.61 -4.18 -4.07
N VAL A 91 -3.84 -3.19 -3.61
CA VAL A 91 -2.56 -3.39 -2.92
C VAL A 91 -2.45 -2.47 -1.70
N VAL A 92 -1.93 -3.00 -0.60
CA VAL A 92 -1.54 -2.24 0.59
C VAL A 92 -0.09 -2.54 0.90
N VAL A 93 0.70 -1.49 1.12
CA VAL A 93 2.07 -1.59 1.61
C VAL A 93 2.19 -1.17 3.08
N CYS A 94 2.98 -1.92 3.83
CA CYS A 94 3.36 -1.71 5.22
C CYS A 94 4.76 -2.30 5.45
N ASP A 95 5.38 -1.85 6.53
CA ASP A 95 6.49 -2.54 7.18
C ASP A 95 5.92 -3.67 8.06
#